data_AF-A0A2B7WFE5-F1
#
_entry.id   AF-A0A2B7WFE5-F1
#
_cell.length_a   1.000
_cell.length_b   1.000
_cell.length_c   1.000
_cell.angle_alpha   90.00
_cell.angle_beta   90.00
_cell.angle_gamma   90.00
#
_symmetry.space_group_name_H-M   'P 1'
#
loop_
_entity.id
_entity.type
_entity.pdbx_description
1 polymer ?
#
loop_
_entity_poly.entity_id
_entity_poly.type
_entity_poly.pdbx_seq_one_letter_code
_entity_poly.pdbx_strand_id
1 'polypeptide(L)'
;MHFSMARWFLAACMGAIIDLTTGGLLEVDLVFPRNETYPSDENMPIVFAFQHPENARYIQPFISYKVFYLNEHGGPNNFLYTHYDLAWADWTTVPNPYFVYKHWNKFNGKEGRWRLVWSLETIHCSEDSFVNFSSPGLSYNVTSGYVEFTTEKSAPEIDLVASTANMSNCKEAGVVVDVGEKTLDVPAYVEWRGDRNAAKKCAVMAPPTADPIEEPATDPCRVKIDSAIAQNIAASASSKAEQCNWLNPPPDCP
;
A
#
# COMPACT_ATOMS: atom_id res chain seq x y z
N MET A 1 -32.71 35.22 -53.37
CA MET A 1 -33.01 33.94 -52.69
C MET A 1 -31.81 33.61 -51.80
N HIS A 2 -31.95 33.79 -50.49
CA HIS A 2 -30.89 33.49 -49.51
C HIS A 2 -30.96 32.01 -49.14
N PHE A 3 -29.88 31.27 -49.36
CA PHE A 3 -29.72 29.92 -48.81
C PHE A 3 -29.15 30.02 -47.39
N SER A 4 -29.97 29.62 -46.41
CA SER A 4 -29.58 29.50 -45.01
C SER A 4 -28.78 28.21 -44.82
N MET A 5 -27.49 28.33 -44.49
CA MET A 5 -26.67 27.19 -44.06
C MET A 5 -26.92 26.91 -42.59
N ALA A 6 -27.67 25.84 -42.30
CA ALA A 6 -27.78 25.30 -40.95
C ALA A 6 -26.45 24.65 -40.53
N ARG A 7 -25.73 25.30 -39.62
CA ARG A 7 -24.58 24.70 -38.93
C ARG A 7 -25.09 23.70 -37.90
N TRP A 8 -24.80 22.43 -38.12
CA TRP A 8 -24.99 21.37 -37.14
C TRP A 8 -23.87 21.46 -36.09
N PHE A 9 -24.21 21.86 -34.87
CA PHE A 9 -23.34 21.65 -33.72
C PHE A 9 -23.52 20.21 -33.24
N LEU A 10 -22.55 19.35 -33.53
CA LEU A 10 -22.40 18.06 -32.84
C LEU A 10 -21.87 18.36 -31.44
N ALA A 11 -22.75 18.38 -30.45
CA ALA A 11 -22.35 18.27 -29.05
C ALA A 11 -21.82 16.85 -28.83
N ALA A 12 -20.50 16.70 -28.78
CA ALA A 12 -19.87 15.48 -28.30
C ALA A 12 -20.13 15.39 -26.80
N CYS A 13 -21.17 14.66 -26.40
CA CYS A 13 -21.25 14.12 -25.06
C CYS A 13 -20.08 13.14 -24.92
N MET A 14 -19.00 13.57 -24.25
CA MET A 14 -18.00 12.65 -23.71
C MET A 14 -18.72 11.84 -22.62
N GLY A 15 -19.42 10.78 -23.03
CA GLY A 15 -19.88 9.76 -22.11
C GLY A 15 -18.66 9.02 -21.58
N ALA A 16 -18.61 8.80 -20.27
CA ALA A 16 -17.62 7.91 -19.68
C ALA A 16 -17.75 6.53 -20.34
N ILE A 17 -16.68 6.03 -20.96
CA ILE A 17 -16.64 4.66 -21.45
C ILE A 17 -16.46 3.78 -20.20
N ILE A 18 -17.45 2.93 -19.96
CA ILE A 18 -17.43 1.97 -18.86
C ILE A 18 -16.83 0.67 -19.40
N ASP A 19 -15.69 0.26 -18.87
CA ASP A 19 -15.09 -1.05 -19.15
C ASP A 19 -15.41 -2.00 -17.99
N LEU A 20 -15.97 -3.17 -18.31
CA LEU A 20 -16.51 -4.16 -17.34
C LEU A 20 -15.53 -5.30 -17.05
N THR A 21 -14.22 -5.04 -17.07
CA THR A 21 -13.19 -6.10 -16.98
C THR A 21 -12.32 -6.03 -15.72
N THR A 22 -12.69 -5.22 -14.73
CA THR A 22 -11.79 -4.87 -13.62
C THR A 22 -12.47 -5.14 -12.29
N GLY A 23 -12.42 -6.36 -11.79
CA GLY A 23 -12.97 -6.73 -10.48
C GLY A 23 -12.02 -7.67 -9.74
N GLY A 24 -11.90 -7.49 -8.43
CA GLY A 24 -11.08 -8.37 -7.60
C GLY A 24 -10.77 -7.81 -6.23
N LEU A 25 -10.13 -8.63 -5.41
CA LEU A 25 -9.68 -8.25 -4.08
C LEU A 25 -8.24 -7.76 -4.16
N LEU A 26 -7.91 -6.67 -3.49
CA LEU A 26 -6.54 -6.34 -3.11
C LEU A 26 -6.39 -6.64 -1.62
N GLU A 27 -5.46 -7.50 -1.25
CA GLU A 27 -5.14 -7.75 0.16
C GLU A 27 -3.79 -7.14 0.51
N VAL A 28 -3.74 -6.40 1.62
CA VAL A 28 -2.53 -5.75 2.12
C VAL A 28 -2.25 -6.22 3.54
N ASP A 29 -1.12 -6.88 3.73
CA ASP A 29 -0.73 -7.51 4.98
C ASP A 29 0.49 -6.83 5.59
N LEU A 30 0.44 -6.50 6.87
CA LEU A 30 1.63 -6.25 7.66
C LEU A 30 2.30 -7.60 7.94
N VAL A 31 3.33 -7.96 7.18
CA VAL A 31 4.01 -9.26 7.29
C VAL A 31 4.96 -9.31 8.48
N PHE A 32 5.58 -8.18 8.79
CA PHE A 32 6.55 -8.05 9.87
C PHE A 32 6.64 -6.58 10.31
N PRO A 33 6.75 -6.27 11.62
CA PRO A 33 6.79 -7.17 12.77
C PRO A 33 5.43 -7.80 13.13
N ARG A 34 5.48 -8.84 13.95
CA ARG A 34 4.33 -9.49 14.61
C ARG A 34 4.38 -9.24 16.11
N ASN A 35 3.37 -9.72 16.84
CA ASN A 35 3.33 -9.63 18.30
C ASN A 35 4.28 -10.65 18.96
N GLU A 36 5.58 -10.39 18.78
CA GLU A 36 6.69 -11.21 19.22
C GLU A 36 7.82 -10.31 19.78
N THR A 37 8.92 -10.94 20.19
CA THR A 37 10.12 -10.26 20.70
C THR A 37 11.24 -10.34 19.67
N TYR A 38 11.84 -9.20 19.35
CA TYR A 38 12.90 -9.03 18.35
C TYR A 38 14.22 -8.54 18.97
N PRO A 39 15.37 -8.73 18.30
CA PRO A 39 16.65 -8.28 18.81
C PRO A 39 16.70 -6.76 18.84
N SER A 40 17.17 -6.21 19.97
CA SER A 40 17.26 -4.76 20.14
C SER A 40 18.48 -4.13 19.48
N ASP A 41 19.37 -4.87 18.85
CA ASP A 41 20.64 -4.40 18.28
C ASP A 41 20.72 -4.51 16.75
N GLU A 42 19.63 -4.94 16.10
CA GLU A 42 19.56 -5.13 14.65
C GLU A 42 18.72 -4.05 13.94
N ASN A 43 19.12 -3.76 12.69
CA ASN A 43 18.29 -2.99 11.77
C ASN A 43 17.04 -3.80 11.42
N MET A 44 15.95 -3.54 12.12
CA MET A 44 14.71 -4.29 11.95
C MET A 44 13.89 -3.75 10.76
N PRO A 45 13.46 -4.59 9.80
CA PRO A 45 12.57 -4.17 8.73
C PRO A 45 11.14 -3.97 9.24
N ILE A 46 10.35 -3.19 8.51
CA ILE A 46 8.90 -3.22 8.54
C ILE A 46 8.45 -3.61 7.15
N VAL A 47 7.74 -4.73 7.02
CA VAL A 47 7.42 -5.38 5.74
C VAL A 47 5.92 -5.46 5.58
N PHE A 48 5.40 -4.95 4.47
CA PHE A 48 4.05 -5.19 4.01
C PHE A 48 4.06 -6.03 2.73
N ALA A 49 3.01 -6.81 2.52
CA ALA A 49 2.78 -7.56 1.29
C ALA A 49 1.45 -7.13 0.65
N PHE A 50 1.45 -7.03 -0.66
CA PHE A 50 0.28 -6.79 -1.49
C PHE A 50 -0.01 -8.09 -2.24
N GLN A 51 -1.06 -8.81 -1.86
CA GLN A 51 -1.58 -9.94 -2.61
C GLN A 51 -2.57 -9.42 -3.65
N HIS A 52 -2.56 -10.02 -4.85
CA HIS A 52 -3.30 -9.50 -6.02
C HIS A 52 -2.95 -8.04 -6.37
N PRO A 53 -1.64 -7.72 -6.46
CA PRO A 53 -1.17 -6.35 -6.65
C PRO A 53 -1.64 -5.70 -7.95
N GLU A 54 -2.07 -6.49 -8.96
CA GLU A 54 -2.64 -5.98 -10.20
C GLU A 54 -3.88 -5.11 -10.00
N ASN A 55 -4.60 -5.28 -8.88
CA ASN A 55 -5.80 -4.52 -8.54
C ASN A 55 -5.47 -3.14 -7.95
N ALA A 56 -4.27 -2.95 -7.40
CA ALA A 56 -3.81 -1.67 -6.82
C ALA A 56 -3.79 -0.53 -7.85
N ARG A 57 -3.60 -0.84 -9.13
CA ARG A 57 -3.52 0.17 -10.20
C ARG A 57 -4.78 1.01 -10.37
N TYR A 58 -5.91 0.49 -9.90
CA TYR A 58 -7.22 1.14 -10.02
C TYR A 58 -7.62 1.95 -8.79
N ILE A 59 -6.87 1.85 -7.68
CA ILE A 59 -7.25 2.47 -6.40
C ILE A 59 -6.11 3.27 -5.73
N GLN A 60 -5.03 3.53 -6.47
CA GLN A 60 -3.85 4.32 -6.07
C GLN A 60 -3.55 4.20 -4.56
N PRO A 61 -3.15 3.01 -4.08
CA PRO A 61 -2.94 2.80 -2.66
C PRO A 61 -1.75 3.62 -2.17
N PHE A 62 -1.86 4.08 -0.93
CA PHE A 62 -0.81 4.76 -0.21
C PHE A 62 -0.78 4.19 1.20
N ILE A 63 0.40 3.79 1.65
CA ILE A 63 0.55 3.19 2.98
C ILE A 63 1.51 4.03 3.82
N SER A 64 1.10 4.28 5.05
CA SER A 64 1.91 5.01 6.02
C SER A 64 1.88 4.31 7.36
N TYR A 65 2.89 4.55 8.18
CA TYR A 65 2.90 4.02 9.54
C TYR A 65 3.67 4.90 10.50
N LYS A 66 3.31 4.74 11.78
CA LYS A 66 3.94 5.36 12.93
C LYS A 66 4.43 4.30 13.90
N VAL A 67 5.65 4.46 14.41
CA VAL A 67 6.22 3.56 15.43
C VAL A 67 6.43 4.33 16.73
N PHE A 68 5.79 3.86 17.80
CA PHE A 68 5.80 4.44 19.14
C PHE A 68 6.60 3.56 20.09
N TYR A 69 7.46 4.16 20.91
CA TYR A 69 8.09 3.49 22.03
C TYR A 69 7.23 3.67 23.28
N LEU A 70 6.68 2.58 23.81
CA LEU A 70 5.65 2.63 24.85
C LEU A 70 6.21 2.68 26.28
N ASN A 71 7.51 2.46 26.45
CA ASN A 71 8.15 2.45 27.77
C ASN A 71 8.61 3.86 28.22
N GLU A 72 8.71 4.82 27.30
CA GLU A 72 8.91 6.23 27.63
C GLU A 72 7.54 6.94 27.69
N HIS A 73 7.30 7.75 28.71
CA HIS A 73 6.19 8.72 28.71
C HIS A 73 6.55 9.88 27.78
N GLY A 74 6.71 9.58 26.48
CA GLY A 74 6.92 10.57 25.45
C GLY A 74 5.61 11.29 25.18
N GLY A 75 5.63 12.62 25.16
CA GLY A 75 4.54 13.40 24.60
C GLY A 75 4.21 12.98 23.15
N PRO A 76 3.14 13.51 22.57
CA PRO A 76 2.54 13.03 21.31
C PRO A 76 3.45 13.00 20.07
N ASN A 77 4.69 13.48 20.16
CA ASN A 77 5.68 13.58 19.08
C ASN A 77 6.82 12.53 19.14
N ASN A 78 6.86 11.62 20.12
CA ASN A 78 7.93 10.61 20.21
C ASN A 78 7.65 9.38 19.33
N PHE A 79 7.39 9.59 18.03
CA PHE A 79 7.15 8.52 17.07
C PHE A 79 8.00 8.69 15.81
N LEU A 80 8.28 7.58 15.14
CA LEU A 80 8.74 7.62 13.75
C LEU A 80 7.55 7.68 12.83
N TYR A 81 7.64 8.43 11.74
CA TYR A 81 6.67 8.39 10.65
C TYR A 81 7.37 8.04 9.35
N THR A 82 6.73 7.20 8.55
CA THR A 82 7.11 7.02 7.15
C THR A 82 5.87 6.72 6.32
N HIS A 83 6.07 6.73 5.02
CA HIS A 83 5.16 6.22 4.04
C HIS A 83 5.93 5.46 2.95
N TYR A 84 5.22 4.65 2.18
CA TYR A 84 5.72 4.12 0.91
C TYR A 84 5.07 4.90 -0.23
N ASP A 85 5.89 5.49 -1.11
CA ASP A 85 5.39 6.07 -2.36
C ASP A 85 5.17 4.96 -3.37
N LEU A 86 3.97 4.40 -3.37
CA LEU A 86 3.58 3.30 -4.26
C LEU A 86 3.24 3.77 -5.68
N ALA A 87 3.30 5.08 -5.95
CA ALA A 87 3.02 5.65 -7.26
C ALA A 87 4.01 5.21 -8.35
N TRP A 88 5.11 4.56 -7.99
CA TRP A 88 6.16 4.11 -8.90
C TRP A 88 6.15 2.60 -9.14
N ALA A 89 5.30 1.85 -8.42
CA ALA A 89 5.15 0.42 -8.66
C ALA A 89 4.46 0.20 -10.00
N ASP A 90 5.04 -0.65 -10.84
CA ASP A 90 4.35 -1.15 -12.03
C ASP A 90 3.49 -2.36 -11.63
N TRP A 91 2.28 -2.07 -11.17
CA TRP A 91 1.33 -3.06 -10.68
C TRP A 91 1.00 -4.17 -11.67
N THR A 92 1.29 -3.98 -12.96
CA THR A 92 1.04 -5.00 -13.98
C THR A 92 2.17 -6.02 -14.12
N THR A 93 3.36 -5.70 -13.61
CA THR A 93 4.56 -6.53 -13.76
C THR A 93 5.19 -6.96 -12.44
N VAL A 94 4.78 -6.37 -11.31
CA VAL A 94 5.22 -6.80 -9.98
C VAL A 94 4.79 -8.25 -9.69
N PRO A 95 5.62 -9.00 -8.94
CA PRO A 95 5.26 -10.35 -8.51
C PRO A 95 4.06 -10.33 -7.55
N ASN A 96 3.37 -11.46 -7.45
CA ASN A 96 2.32 -11.68 -6.46
C ASN A 96 2.79 -12.74 -5.43
N PRO A 97 2.95 -12.40 -4.14
CA PRO A 97 2.73 -11.08 -3.55
C PRO A 97 3.86 -10.08 -3.85
N TYR A 98 3.53 -8.78 -3.82
CA TYR A 98 4.48 -7.68 -3.94
C TYR A 98 4.85 -7.15 -2.55
N PHE A 99 6.13 -7.12 -2.21
CA PHE A 99 6.60 -6.70 -0.89
C PHE A 99 7.11 -5.26 -0.90
N VAL A 100 6.70 -4.49 0.11
CA VAL A 100 7.26 -3.15 0.38
C VAL A 100 7.82 -3.11 1.80
N TYR A 101 9.06 -2.63 1.92
CA TYR A 101 9.78 -2.74 3.17
C TYR A 101 10.80 -1.61 3.37
N LYS A 102 11.10 -1.33 4.64
CA LYS A 102 12.08 -0.33 5.06
C LYS A 102 12.69 -0.73 6.39
N HIS A 103 14.01 -0.58 6.50
CA HIS A 103 14.76 -0.88 7.72
C HIS A 103 14.82 0.34 8.64
N TRP A 104 14.92 0.07 9.94
CA TRP A 104 15.03 1.10 10.95
C TRP A 104 16.08 0.76 11.98
N ASN A 105 16.96 1.72 12.24
CA ASN A 105 17.97 1.65 13.29
C ASN A 105 17.48 2.21 14.64
N LYS A 106 16.26 2.75 14.73
CA LYS A 106 15.74 3.35 15.98
C LYS A 106 15.52 2.33 17.09
N PHE A 107 15.40 1.05 16.72
CA PHE A 107 15.32 -0.05 17.66
C PHE A 107 16.69 -0.33 18.32
N ASN A 108 17.79 0.05 17.66
CA ASN A 108 19.15 -0.29 18.08
C ASN A 108 19.47 0.25 19.49
N GLY A 109 19.85 -0.68 20.38
CA GLY A 109 20.16 -0.42 21.78
C GLY A 109 18.95 -0.12 22.67
N LYS A 110 17.72 -0.26 22.18
CA LYS A 110 16.49 0.03 22.95
C LYS A 110 15.67 -1.23 23.18
N GLU A 111 15.65 -1.69 24.43
CA GLU A 111 14.80 -2.80 24.88
C GLU A 111 13.46 -2.25 25.43
N GLY A 112 12.35 -2.85 25.05
CA GLY A 112 11.03 -2.46 25.57
C GLY A 112 9.88 -2.74 24.62
N ARG A 113 8.72 -2.14 24.91
CA ARG A 113 7.49 -2.32 24.11
C ARG A 113 7.35 -1.24 23.06
N TRP A 114 6.86 -1.65 21.90
CA TRP A 114 6.64 -0.80 20.75
C TRP A 114 5.22 -0.99 20.24
N ARG A 115 4.66 0.06 19.64
CA ARG A 115 3.43 -0.02 18.85
C ARG A 115 3.71 0.51 17.46
N LEU A 116 3.45 -0.30 16.45
CA LEU A 116 3.39 0.12 15.06
C LEU A 116 1.93 0.32 14.70
N VAL A 117 1.54 1.54 14.35
CA VAL A 117 0.22 1.88 13.82
C VAL A 117 0.38 2.18 12.35
N TRP A 118 -0.40 1.52 11.50
CA TRP A 118 -0.33 1.70 10.05
C TRP A 118 -1.68 2.12 9.49
N SER A 119 -1.66 2.78 8.35
CA SER A 119 -2.83 3.21 7.60
C SER A 119 -2.63 2.91 6.12
N LEU A 120 -3.64 2.30 5.51
CA LEU A 120 -3.80 2.16 4.07
C LEU A 120 -4.84 3.18 3.63
N GLU A 121 -4.40 4.13 2.80
CA GLU A 121 -5.24 5.08 2.11
C GLU A 121 -5.42 4.61 0.66
N THR A 122 -6.64 4.67 0.14
CA THR A 122 -6.94 4.31 -1.25
C THR A 122 -7.74 5.42 -1.91
N ILE A 123 -7.31 5.85 -3.09
CA ILE A 123 -8.01 6.85 -3.90
C ILE A 123 -8.76 6.13 -5.01
N HIS A 124 -10.06 6.33 -5.07
CA HIS A 124 -10.93 5.64 -6.02
C HIS A 124 -12.00 6.59 -6.57
N CYS A 125 -12.84 6.08 -7.45
CA CYS A 125 -13.89 6.84 -8.12
C CYS A 125 -15.25 6.50 -7.51
N SER A 126 -16.18 7.43 -7.65
CA SER A 126 -17.61 7.25 -7.46
C SER A 126 -18.31 7.22 -8.82
N GLU A 127 -19.59 6.88 -8.84
CA GLU A 127 -20.35 6.86 -10.10
C GLU A 127 -20.41 8.23 -10.79
N ASP A 128 -20.39 9.30 -10.00
CA ASP A 128 -20.48 10.69 -10.47
C ASP A 128 -19.10 11.35 -10.66
N SER A 129 -18.01 10.59 -10.54
CA SER A 129 -16.66 11.13 -10.80
C SER A 129 -16.57 11.73 -12.20
N PHE A 130 -15.89 12.86 -12.30
CA PHE A 130 -15.64 13.60 -13.55
C PHE A 130 -16.89 14.16 -14.27
N VAL A 131 -18.10 14.00 -13.73
CA VAL A 131 -19.32 14.63 -14.29
C VAL A 131 -19.26 16.17 -14.19
N ASN A 132 -18.58 16.70 -13.16
CA ASN A 132 -18.35 18.13 -12.97
C ASN A 132 -16.85 18.44 -12.95
N PHE A 133 -16.37 19.25 -13.88
CA PHE A 133 -14.96 19.65 -13.97
C PHE A 133 -14.44 20.44 -12.74
N SER A 134 -15.33 20.95 -11.89
CA SER A 134 -14.98 21.76 -10.71
C SER A 134 -14.55 20.92 -9.51
N SER A 135 -14.90 19.64 -9.48
CA SER A 135 -14.45 18.68 -8.47
C SER A 135 -14.31 17.32 -9.14
N PRO A 136 -13.10 16.74 -9.20
CA PRO A 136 -12.87 15.48 -9.92
C PRO A 136 -13.69 14.31 -9.37
N GLY A 137 -14.31 14.46 -8.18
CA GLY A 137 -15.18 13.44 -7.58
C GLY A 137 -14.40 12.19 -7.17
N LEU A 138 -13.11 12.35 -6.85
CA LEU A 138 -12.29 11.29 -6.26
C LEU A 138 -12.68 11.10 -4.80
N SER A 139 -12.78 9.84 -4.41
CA SER A 139 -13.10 9.40 -3.05
C SER A 139 -11.86 8.81 -2.38
N TYR A 140 -11.81 8.94 -1.06
CA TYR A 140 -10.68 8.50 -0.24
C TYR A 140 -11.21 7.58 0.85
N ASN A 141 -10.70 6.35 0.92
CA ASN A 141 -10.94 5.46 2.04
C ASN A 141 -9.63 5.29 2.81
N VAL A 142 -9.74 5.26 4.14
CA VAL A 142 -8.61 5.02 5.03
C VAL A 142 -8.96 3.89 5.97
N THR A 143 -8.17 2.83 5.91
CA THR A 143 -8.23 1.73 6.87
C THR A 143 -6.95 1.72 7.69
N SER A 144 -7.04 1.44 8.97
CA SER A 144 -5.88 1.44 9.86
C SER A 144 -5.85 0.20 10.74
N GLY A 145 -4.63 -0.19 11.13
CA GLY A 145 -4.38 -1.27 12.06
C GLY A 145 -3.19 -0.97 12.94
N TYR A 146 -2.90 -1.86 13.88
CA TYR A 146 -1.70 -1.76 14.69
C TYR A 146 -1.20 -3.14 15.11
N VAL A 147 0.08 -3.21 15.43
CA VAL A 147 0.69 -4.34 16.13
C VAL A 147 1.52 -3.81 17.28
N GLU A 148 1.52 -4.52 18.39
CA GLU A 148 2.48 -4.31 19.47
C GLU A 148 3.52 -5.41 19.44
N PHE A 149 4.77 -5.08 19.74
CA PHE A 149 5.88 -6.03 19.79
C PHE A 149 6.91 -5.56 20.81
N THR A 150 7.86 -6.43 21.15
CA THR A 150 8.93 -6.14 22.11
C THR A 150 10.31 -6.25 21.48
N THR A 151 11.27 -5.54 22.05
CA THR A 151 12.69 -5.71 21.73
C THR A 151 13.49 -6.07 22.97
N GLU A 152 14.41 -7.02 22.85
CA GLU A 152 15.30 -7.48 23.92
C GLU A 152 16.68 -7.86 23.33
N LYS A 153 17.75 -7.73 24.10
CA LYS A 153 19.10 -8.15 23.66
C LYS A 153 19.26 -9.66 23.56
N SER A 154 18.48 -10.41 24.33
CA SER A 154 18.50 -11.88 24.34
C SER A 154 17.54 -12.49 23.31
N ALA A 155 16.84 -11.68 22.52
CA ALA A 155 15.93 -12.19 21.52
C ALA A 155 16.70 -12.90 20.39
N PRO A 156 16.12 -13.92 19.74
CA PRO A 156 16.72 -14.55 18.56
C PRO A 156 16.89 -13.55 17.41
N GLU A 157 17.88 -13.79 16.55
CA GLU A 157 18.07 -13.04 15.29
C GLU A 157 16.80 -13.09 14.41
N ILE A 158 16.57 -12.03 13.64
CA ILE A 158 15.39 -11.94 12.77
C ILE A 158 15.50 -12.95 11.63
N ASP A 159 14.60 -13.94 11.62
CA ASP A 159 14.42 -14.88 10.50
C ASP A 159 13.04 -14.69 9.85
N LEU A 160 12.99 -13.87 8.80
CA LEU A 160 11.75 -13.60 8.05
C LEU A 160 11.14 -14.85 7.40
N VAL A 161 11.96 -15.85 7.07
CA VAL A 161 11.48 -17.12 6.49
C VAL A 161 10.74 -17.92 7.56
N ALA A 162 11.35 -18.09 8.73
CA ALA A 162 10.73 -18.79 9.85
C ALA A 162 9.50 -18.04 10.38
N SER A 163 9.55 -16.72 10.47
CA SER A 163 8.43 -15.89 10.93
C SER A 163 7.19 -16.02 10.04
N THR A 164 7.35 -16.25 8.74
CA THR A 164 6.22 -16.44 7.81
C THR A 164 5.81 -17.89 7.62
N ALA A 165 6.69 -18.86 7.89
CA ALA A 165 6.39 -20.29 7.78
C ALA A 165 5.48 -20.83 8.89
N ASN A 166 5.60 -20.27 10.11
CA ASN A 166 4.95 -20.81 11.32
C ASN A 166 3.77 -19.95 11.82
N MET A 167 3.17 -19.13 10.95
CA MET A 167 2.10 -18.24 11.39
C MET A 167 0.84 -19.03 11.77
N SER A 168 0.61 -19.18 13.07
CA SER A 168 -0.59 -19.86 13.61
C SER A 168 -1.74 -18.89 13.92
N ASN A 169 -1.48 -17.58 13.96
CA ASN A 169 -2.49 -16.54 14.22
C ASN A 169 -2.31 -15.33 13.28
N CYS A 170 -2.84 -15.44 12.05
CA CYS A 170 -2.75 -14.38 11.04
C CYS A 170 -3.90 -13.38 11.05
N LYS A 171 -4.91 -13.56 11.91
CA LYS A 171 -6.19 -12.85 11.76
C LYS A 171 -6.13 -11.32 11.95
N GLU A 172 -5.04 -10.76 12.46
CA GLU A 172 -5.04 -9.40 13.01
C GLU A 172 -4.18 -8.38 12.24
N ALA A 173 -3.71 -8.71 11.04
CA ALA A 173 -2.63 -7.92 10.44
C ALA A 173 -2.70 -7.72 8.93
N GLY A 174 -3.92 -7.65 8.39
CA GLY A 174 -4.13 -7.27 6.99
C GLY A 174 -5.46 -6.55 6.79
N VAL A 175 -5.67 -6.07 5.57
CA VAL A 175 -6.94 -5.52 5.10
C VAL A 175 -7.21 -6.01 3.69
N VAL A 176 -8.47 -6.35 3.41
CA VAL A 176 -8.93 -6.59 2.04
C VAL A 176 -9.68 -5.36 1.53
N VAL A 177 -9.37 -4.94 0.31
CA VAL A 177 -10.06 -3.89 -0.42
C VAL A 177 -10.75 -4.52 -1.62
N ASP A 178 -12.07 -4.39 -1.67
CA ASP A 178 -12.85 -4.79 -2.84
C ASP A 178 -12.70 -3.75 -3.96
N VAL A 179 -11.94 -4.10 -4.99
CA VAL A 179 -11.76 -3.26 -6.18
C VAL A 179 -12.93 -3.53 -7.10
N GLY A 180 -13.92 -2.64 -7.02
CA GLY A 180 -15.20 -2.77 -7.73
C GLY A 180 -15.04 -2.99 -9.23
N GLU A 181 -15.98 -3.75 -9.80
CA GLU A 181 -15.94 -4.29 -11.17
C GLU A 181 -15.88 -3.24 -12.30
N LYS A 182 -16.25 -2.00 -11.97
CA LYS A 182 -16.38 -0.88 -12.90
C LYS A 182 -15.19 0.06 -12.77
N THR A 183 -14.62 0.47 -13.90
CA THR A 183 -13.62 1.54 -13.93
C THR A 183 -14.10 2.74 -14.76
N LEU A 184 -13.57 3.91 -14.42
CA LEU A 184 -13.71 5.13 -15.21
C LEU A 184 -12.35 5.55 -15.75
N ASP A 185 -12.34 6.05 -16.99
CA ASP A 185 -11.16 6.71 -17.55
C ASP A 185 -10.90 8.02 -16.80
N VAL A 186 -9.69 8.16 -16.27
CA VAL A 186 -9.29 9.34 -15.51
C VAL A 186 -8.87 10.44 -16.49
N PRO A 187 -9.53 11.60 -16.48
CA PRO A 187 -9.20 12.70 -17.38
C PRO A 187 -7.77 13.22 -17.18
N ALA A 188 -7.17 13.73 -18.25
CA ALA A 188 -5.78 14.22 -18.23
C ALA A 188 -5.52 15.38 -17.25
N TYR A 189 -6.55 16.13 -16.84
CA TYR A 189 -6.44 17.21 -15.86
C TYR A 189 -6.40 16.72 -14.41
N VAL A 190 -6.67 15.43 -14.18
CA VAL A 190 -6.64 14.81 -12.86
C VAL A 190 -5.28 14.18 -12.63
N GLU A 191 -4.65 14.53 -11.52
CA GLU A 191 -3.41 13.90 -11.11
C GLU A 191 -3.70 12.49 -10.57
N TRP A 192 -3.60 11.51 -11.44
CA TRP A 192 -3.70 10.10 -11.09
C TRP A 192 -2.37 9.39 -11.25
N ARG A 193 -2.02 8.65 -10.20
CA ARG A 193 -0.78 7.88 -10.05
C ARG A 193 -1.01 6.40 -9.77
N GLY A 194 -2.25 5.91 -9.93
CA GLY A 194 -2.57 4.49 -9.77
C GLY A 194 -1.87 3.61 -10.81
N ASP A 195 -1.76 4.08 -12.05
CA ASP A 195 -0.97 3.42 -13.09
C ASP A 195 -0.25 4.48 -13.94
N ARG A 196 1.09 4.39 -14.03
CA ARG A 196 1.89 5.29 -14.87
C ARG A 196 2.12 4.74 -16.28
N ASN A 197 2.04 3.43 -16.45
CA ASN A 197 2.44 2.73 -17.66
C ASN A 197 1.25 2.35 -18.54
N ALA A 198 0.02 2.42 -18.00
CA ALA A 198 -1.22 2.17 -18.74
C ALA A 198 -2.13 3.41 -18.83
N ALA A 199 -3.24 3.24 -19.59
CA ALA A 199 -4.34 4.20 -19.58
C ALA A 199 -4.84 4.38 -18.14
N LYS A 200 -4.91 5.63 -17.69
CA LYS A 200 -5.26 5.97 -16.30
C LYS A 200 -6.73 5.61 -16.06
N LYS A 201 -6.95 4.51 -15.35
CA LYS A 201 -8.27 4.03 -14.96
C LYS A 201 -8.39 4.01 -13.44
N CYS A 202 -9.58 4.27 -12.95
CA CYS A 202 -9.89 4.38 -11.54
C CYS A 202 -11.15 3.57 -11.24
N ALA A 203 -11.08 2.68 -10.24
CA ALA A 203 -12.18 1.79 -9.88
C ALA A 203 -13.31 2.58 -9.21
N VAL A 204 -14.53 2.25 -9.58
CA VAL A 204 -15.75 2.72 -8.93
C VAL A 204 -16.05 1.75 -7.79
N MET A 205 -15.81 2.18 -6.57
CA MET A 205 -16.15 1.37 -5.41
C MET A 205 -17.64 1.51 -5.10
N ALA A 206 -18.29 0.40 -4.77
CA ALA A 206 -19.68 0.44 -4.30
C ALA A 206 -19.74 1.24 -3.00
N PRO A 207 -20.80 2.04 -2.77
CA PRO A 207 -21.05 2.62 -1.46
C PRO A 207 -21.15 1.49 -0.43
N PRO A 208 -20.69 1.70 0.82
CA PRO A 208 -20.80 0.69 1.86
C PRO A 208 -22.27 0.26 1.97
N THR A 209 -22.56 -1.01 1.69
CA THR A 209 -23.91 -1.54 1.76
C THR A 209 -24.38 -1.51 3.21
N ALA A 210 -25.64 -1.16 3.43
CA ALA A 210 -26.24 -1.14 4.77
C ALA A 210 -26.41 -2.56 5.37
N ASP A 211 -26.28 -3.60 4.54
CA ASP A 211 -26.24 -4.98 4.97
C ASP A 211 -24.79 -5.41 5.25
N PRO A 212 -24.53 -6.13 6.35
CA PRO A 212 -23.22 -6.71 6.62
C PRO A 212 -22.98 -7.82 5.58
N ILE A 213 -22.42 -7.44 4.44
CA ILE A 213 -21.73 -8.40 3.59
C ILE A 213 -20.60 -8.95 4.46
N GLU A 214 -20.46 -10.28 4.50
CA GLU A 214 -19.32 -10.94 5.12
C GLU A 214 -18.06 -10.33 4.50
N GLU A 215 -17.35 -9.47 5.26
CA GLU A 215 -16.12 -8.85 4.76
C GLU A 215 -15.18 -9.98 4.29
N PRO A 216 -14.59 -9.86 3.09
CA PRO A 216 -13.65 -10.87 2.63
C PRO A 216 -12.59 -11.09 3.70
N ALA A 217 -12.50 -12.31 4.21
CA ALA A 217 -11.55 -12.62 5.26
C ALA A 217 -10.12 -12.43 4.72
N THR A 218 -9.29 -11.72 5.47
CA THR A 218 -7.85 -11.68 5.20
C THR A 218 -7.27 -13.10 5.34
N ASP A 219 -6.30 -13.44 4.50
CA ASP A 219 -5.43 -14.60 4.63
C ASP A 219 -3.94 -14.18 4.67
N PRO A 220 -3.48 -13.46 5.72
CA PRO A 220 -2.10 -13.03 5.81
C PRO A 220 -1.12 -14.22 5.98
N CYS A 221 -1.64 -15.40 6.30
CA CYS A 221 -0.90 -16.66 6.44
C CYS A 221 -0.45 -17.23 5.08
N ARG A 222 -1.08 -16.79 3.99
CA ARG A 222 -0.71 -17.19 2.65
C ARG A 222 0.62 -16.57 2.21
N VAL A 223 0.97 -15.41 2.76
CA VAL A 223 2.21 -14.71 2.45
C VAL A 223 3.39 -15.45 3.05
N LYS A 224 4.27 -15.98 2.18
CA LYS A 224 5.52 -16.61 2.57
C LYS A 224 6.69 -15.81 2.03
N ILE A 225 7.64 -15.50 2.90
CA ILE A 225 8.94 -14.96 2.50
C ILE A 225 9.88 -16.15 2.34
N ASP A 226 10.33 -16.40 1.11
CA ASP A 226 11.38 -17.39 0.85
C ASP A 226 12.78 -16.81 1.11
N SER A 227 13.79 -17.67 1.01
CA SER A 227 15.18 -17.26 1.25
C SER A 227 15.66 -16.16 0.30
N ALA A 228 15.21 -16.15 -0.96
CA ALA A 228 15.63 -15.15 -1.93
C ALA A 228 15.02 -13.78 -1.60
N ILE A 229 13.73 -13.75 -1.23
CA ILE A 229 13.06 -12.53 -0.79
C ILE A 229 13.67 -12.03 0.52
N ALA A 230 13.91 -12.91 1.49
CA ALA A 230 14.58 -12.54 2.75
C ALA A 230 15.97 -11.93 2.51
N GLN A 231 16.76 -12.52 1.60
CA GLN A 231 18.07 -11.99 1.22
C GLN A 231 17.95 -10.61 0.54
N ASN A 232 16.97 -10.40 -0.33
CA ASN A 232 16.72 -9.11 -0.96
C ASN A 232 16.31 -8.03 0.04
N ILE A 233 15.49 -8.40 1.04
CA ILE A 233 15.14 -7.51 2.15
C ILE A 233 16.40 -7.17 2.93
N ALA A 234 17.12 -8.16 3.44
CA ALA A 234 18.34 -7.95 4.23
C ALA A 234 19.41 -7.14 3.49
N ALA A 235 19.62 -7.38 2.19
CA ALA A 235 20.59 -6.64 1.38
C ALA A 235 20.27 -5.14 1.29
N SER A 236 18.99 -4.77 1.35
CA SER A 236 18.55 -3.38 1.35
C SER A 236 18.88 -2.64 2.64
N ALA A 237 19.19 -3.35 3.73
CA ALA A 237 19.60 -2.75 5.00
C ALA A 237 21.05 -2.21 4.96
N SER A 238 21.82 -2.55 3.92
CA SER A 238 23.20 -2.11 3.79
C SER A 238 23.27 -0.60 3.49
N SER A 239 24.18 0.09 4.17
CA SER A 239 24.40 1.53 3.98
C SER A 239 24.68 1.92 2.53
N LYS A 240 25.25 1.00 1.74
CA LYS A 240 25.46 1.17 0.30
C LYS A 240 24.15 1.16 -0.48
N ALA A 241 23.25 0.19 -0.23
CA ALA A 241 21.95 0.16 -0.88
C ALA A 241 21.07 1.38 -0.51
N GLU A 242 21.14 1.81 0.75
CA GLU A 242 20.50 3.06 1.17
C GLU A 242 21.10 4.27 0.45
N GLN A 243 22.43 4.40 0.37
CA GLN A 243 23.11 5.50 -0.34
C GLN A 243 22.82 5.51 -1.85
N CYS A 244 22.62 4.34 -2.47
CA CYS A 244 22.27 4.24 -3.89
C CYS A 244 20.87 4.78 -4.23
N ASN A 245 20.00 4.89 -3.22
CA ASN A 245 18.66 5.46 -3.38
C ASN A 245 18.60 6.96 -3.04
N TRP A 246 19.73 7.62 -2.75
CA TRP A 246 19.78 9.06 -2.48
C TRP A 246 19.97 9.85 -3.78
N LEU A 247 19.69 11.16 -3.73
CA LEU A 247 19.83 12.08 -4.87
C LEU A 247 21.25 12.14 -5.46
N ASN A 248 22.27 11.67 -4.73
CA ASN A 248 23.66 11.58 -5.18
C ASN A 248 24.24 10.20 -4.80
N PRO A 249 23.94 9.14 -5.57
CA PRO A 249 24.42 7.81 -5.28
C PRO A 249 25.94 7.70 -5.54
N PRO A 250 26.67 6.89 -4.75
CA PRO A 250 28.04 6.51 -5.07
C PRO A 250 28.14 5.89 -6.48
N PRO A 251 29.28 6.05 -7.19
CA PRO A 251 29.43 5.56 -8.56
C PRO A 251 29.47 4.03 -8.67
N ASP A 252 29.55 3.30 -7.56
CA ASP A 252 29.61 1.84 -7.48
C ASP A 252 28.27 1.20 -7.05
N CYS A 253 27.17 1.93 -7.26
CA CYS A 253 25.81 1.41 -7.16
C CYS A 253 25.51 0.41 -8.28
N PRO A 254 24.87 -0.73 -7.98
CA PRO A 254 24.50 -1.74 -8.97
C PRO A 254 23.42 -1.26 -9.95
#